data_AF-A0A926WZC4-F1
#
_entry.id   AF-A0A926WZC4-F1
#
_cell.length_a   1.000
_cell.length_b   1.000
_cell.length_c   1.000
_cell.angle_alpha   90.00
_cell.angle_beta   90.00
_cell.angle_gamma   90.00
#
_symmetry.space_group_name_H-M   'P 1'
#
loop_
_entity.id
_entity.type
_entity.pdbx_description
1 polymer ?
#
loop_
_entity_poly.entity_id
_entity_poly.type
_entity_poly.pdbx_seq_one_letter_code
_entity_poly.pdbx_strand_id
1 'polypeptide(L)'
;MKDDSLVFLDRVSKIYGNGSAPVYAVREVSLDVRPGEFYSLLGSSGSGKTTTLRLIGGFEIPEYGQVYIGGEDVTTLPPYRRNVHTVFQSYALFPHLTVAENVAYSLTIANVSKAEIAPRVAEALRMFQISTLSDRRPSQLSGGQQQRVALARALINRPKVLLLDEPLSALDAKIREEVRQELRDLQRQTNLTFIYVTHDQEEALALSDRMAVMHNGQVEQVGSPSEIYDRPTSRFVAQFIGKANFLTGKVTQVDASVAVVEVNGVLIRATIPGDKPPVGETVTVMIRPERIQVNAATSLVNQTTGKTANVTYIGQLLESRFETAIGQLLVTQLGGYSSTSEAVALSWNAEDCIILPQQA
;
A
#
# COMPACT_ATOMS: atom_id res chain seq x y z
N MET A 1 -0.76 -25.15 5.75
CA MET A 1 -1.63 -24.00 5.44
C MET A 1 -1.76 -23.20 6.73
N LYS A 2 -1.61 -21.86 6.73
CA LYS A 2 -2.14 -21.08 7.86
C LYS A 2 -3.66 -21.22 7.75
N ASP A 3 -4.32 -21.78 8.76
CA ASP A 3 -5.71 -22.29 8.66
C ASP A 3 -6.77 -21.23 8.25
N ASP A 4 -6.43 -19.94 8.28
CA ASP A 4 -7.37 -18.83 8.04
C ASP A 4 -7.16 -18.05 6.72
N SER A 5 -6.25 -18.46 5.83
CA SER A 5 -5.93 -17.70 4.61
C SER A 5 -6.83 -18.07 3.43
N LEU A 6 -7.47 -17.06 2.81
CA LEU A 6 -8.22 -17.24 1.55
C LEU A 6 -7.29 -17.29 0.34
N VAL A 7 -6.25 -16.45 0.29
CA VAL A 7 -5.21 -16.52 -0.74
C VAL A 7 -3.88 -16.74 -0.04
N PHE A 8 -3.11 -17.70 -0.51
CA PHE A 8 -1.79 -18.00 0.04
C PHE A 8 -0.80 -18.27 -1.09
N LEU A 9 0.34 -17.58 -1.07
CA LEU A 9 1.48 -17.87 -1.92
C LEU A 9 2.55 -18.51 -1.04
N ASP A 10 3.03 -19.69 -1.42
CA ASP A 10 4.16 -20.36 -0.77
C ASP A 10 5.40 -20.22 -1.66
N ARG A 11 6.31 -19.33 -1.25
CA ARG A 11 7.64 -19.11 -1.85
C ARG A 11 7.61 -19.03 -3.38
N VAL A 12 6.64 -18.29 -3.90
CA VAL A 12 6.39 -18.20 -5.33
C VAL A 12 7.49 -17.39 -6.01
N SER A 13 8.01 -17.90 -7.13
CA SER A 13 8.97 -17.19 -7.96
C SER A 13 8.51 -17.12 -9.41
N LYS A 14 8.66 -15.94 -10.02
CA LYS A 14 8.43 -15.71 -11.44
C LYS A 14 9.67 -15.11 -12.10
N ILE A 15 10.15 -15.79 -13.13
CA ILE A 15 11.34 -15.47 -13.89
C ILE A 15 10.92 -15.14 -15.34
N TYR A 16 11.42 -14.03 -15.87
CA TYR A 16 11.25 -13.67 -17.28
C TYR A 16 12.59 -13.68 -18.01
N GLY A 17 12.52 -14.00 -19.30
CA GLY A 17 13.67 -14.07 -20.20
C GLY A 17 14.25 -15.48 -20.32
N ASN A 18 14.73 -15.82 -21.52
CA ASN A 18 15.43 -17.07 -21.81
C ASN A 18 16.89 -16.74 -22.14
N GLY A 19 17.87 -17.26 -21.39
CA GLY A 19 19.30 -17.09 -21.67
C GLY A 19 20.16 -16.60 -20.49
N SER A 20 21.29 -15.94 -20.79
CA SER A 20 22.39 -15.62 -19.86
C SER A 20 22.09 -14.58 -18.76
N ALA A 21 20.89 -13.99 -18.73
CA ALA A 21 20.50 -13.00 -17.73
C ALA A 21 18.99 -13.08 -17.40
N PRO A 22 18.54 -14.12 -16.68
CA PRO A 22 17.15 -14.24 -16.26
C PRO A 22 16.78 -13.14 -15.25
N VAL A 23 15.57 -12.58 -15.37
CA VAL A 23 15.06 -11.54 -14.46
C VAL A 23 14.04 -12.15 -13.52
N TYR A 24 14.35 -12.17 -12.23
CA TYR A 24 13.39 -12.53 -11.18
C TYR A 24 12.42 -11.36 -10.95
N ALA A 25 11.26 -11.42 -11.59
CA ALA A 25 10.19 -10.44 -11.35
C ALA A 25 9.50 -10.67 -10.01
N VAL A 26 9.45 -11.92 -9.55
CA VAL A 26 9.00 -12.33 -8.21
C VAL A 26 9.99 -13.37 -7.70
N ARG A 27 10.46 -13.23 -6.46
CA ARG A 27 11.49 -14.11 -5.87
C ARG A 27 11.05 -14.55 -4.48
N GLU A 28 10.74 -15.85 -4.36
CA GLU A 28 10.39 -16.53 -3.11
C GLU A 28 9.30 -15.81 -2.28
N VAL A 29 8.34 -15.17 -2.96
CA VAL A 29 7.29 -14.39 -2.30
C VAL A 29 6.33 -15.33 -1.59
N SER A 30 6.22 -15.13 -0.28
CA SER A 30 5.21 -15.75 0.57
C SER A 30 4.30 -14.68 1.15
N LEU A 31 3.00 -14.80 0.91
CA LEU A 31 2.00 -13.87 1.47
C LEU A 31 0.71 -14.61 1.78
N ASP A 32 -0.03 -14.08 2.75
CA ASP A 32 -1.33 -14.56 3.16
C ASP A 32 -2.36 -13.43 3.18
N VAL A 33 -3.51 -13.67 2.55
CA VAL A 33 -4.67 -12.77 2.53
C VAL A 33 -5.86 -13.48 3.18
N ARG A 34 -6.48 -12.83 4.14
CA ARG A 34 -7.61 -13.34 4.92
C ARG A 34 -8.94 -13.08 4.18
N PRO A 35 -9.98 -13.90 4.42
CA PRO A 35 -11.32 -13.61 3.92
C PRO A 35 -11.81 -12.22 4.36
N GLY A 36 -12.36 -11.44 3.44
CA GLY A 36 -12.91 -10.11 3.72
C GLY A 36 -11.84 -9.04 3.99
N GLU A 37 -10.57 -9.31 3.68
CA GLU A 37 -9.48 -8.35 3.86
C GLU A 37 -9.32 -7.45 2.62
N PHE A 38 -9.08 -6.15 2.84
CA PHE A 38 -8.54 -5.27 1.82
C PHE A 38 -7.01 -5.29 1.91
N TYR A 39 -6.37 -6.06 1.05
CA TYR A 39 -4.92 -6.28 1.06
C TYR A 39 -4.23 -5.52 -0.07
N SER A 40 -3.28 -4.64 0.25
CA SER A 40 -2.52 -3.92 -0.80
C SER A 40 -1.13 -4.49 -1.05
N LEU A 41 -0.77 -4.60 -2.33
CA LEU A 41 0.60 -4.75 -2.79
C LEU A 41 1.10 -3.37 -3.19
N LEU A 42 2.08 -2.85 -2.45
CA LEU A 42 2.65 -1.53 -2.65
C LEU A 42 4.14 -1.66 -3.02
N GLY A 43 4.67 -0.75 -3.84
CA GLY A 43 6.06 -0.75 -4.25
C GLY A 43 6.30 0.07 -5.51
N SER A 44 7.57 0.33 -5.84
CA SER A 44 7.94 1.09 -7.05
C SER A 44 7.60 0.35 -8.35
N SER A 45 7.70 1.04 -9.48
CA SER A 45 7.62 0.38 -10.79
C SER A 45 8.68 -0.72 -10.90
N GLY A 46 8.30 -1.89 -11.41
CA GLY A 46 9.20 -3.04 -11.52
C GLY A 46 9.39 -3.86 -10.24
N SER A 47 8.73 -3.53 -9.12
CA SER A 47 8.91 -4.27 -7.87
C SER A 47 8.25 -5.66 -7.81
N GLY A 48 7.50 -6.05 -8.85
CA GLY A 48 6.87 -7.38 -8.96
C GLY A 48 5.37 -7.45 -8.59
N LYS A 49 4.72 -6.32 -8.28
CA LYS A 49 3.30 -6.27 -7.85
C LYS A 49 2.33 -6.85 -8.88
N THR A 50 2.35 -6.31 -10.10
CA THR A 50 1.47 -6.76 -11.19
C THR A 50 1.75 -8.21 -11.56
N THR A 51 3.02 -8.64 -11.54
CA THR A 51 3.38 -10.05 -11.74
C THR A 51 2.78 -10.93 -10.65
N THR A 52 2.88 -10.53 -9.38
CA THR A 52 2.26 -11.23 -8.23
C THR A 52 0.74 -11.32 -8.39
N LEU A 53 0.09 -10.22 -8.79
CA LEU A 53 -1.35 -10.20 -9.05
C LEU A 53 -1.74 -11.14 -10.21
N ARG A 54 -0.95 -11.16 -11.29
CA ARG A 54 -1.15 -12.05 -12.44
C ARG A 54 -0.94 -13.52 -12.10
N LEU A 55 0.00 -13.83 -11.22
CA LEU A 55 0.20 -15.17 -10.66
C LEU A 55 -1.02 -15.64 -9.87
N ILE A 56 -1.67 -14.76 -9.10
CA ILE A 56 -2.93 -15.07 -8.39
C ILE A 56 -4.09 -15.24 -9.39
N GLY A 57 -4.19 -14.35 -10.38
CA GLY A 57 -5.20 -14.39 -11.44
C GLY A 57 -5.04 -15.53 -12.45
N GLY A 58 -3.89 -16.22 -12.46
CA GLY A 58 -3.58 -17.29 -13.41
C GLY A 58 -3.18 -16.82 -14.81
N PHE A 59 -2.90 -15.54 -14.99
CA PHE A 59 -2.37 -14.99 -16.24
C PHE A 59 -0.88 -15.29 -16.42
N GLU A 60 -0.21 -15.68 -15.33
CA GLU A 60 1.16 -16.16 -15.30
C GLU A 60 1.22 -17.45 -14.48
N ILE A 61 2.17 -18.32 -14.84
CA ILE A 61 2.48 -19.54 -14.10
C ILE A 61 3.85 -19.35 -13.45
N PRO A 62 4.01 -19.60 -12.14
CA PRO A 62 5.30 -19.48 -11.49
C PRO A 62 6.24 -20.62 -11.89
N GLU A 63 7.55 -20.36 -11.91
CA GLU A 63 8.55 -21.42 -12.09
C GLU A 63 8.76 -22.23 -10.80
N TYR A 64 8.55 -21.59 -9.64
CA TYR A 64 8.69 -22.23 -8.32
C TYR A 64 7.60 -21.76 -7.35
N GLY A 65 7.31 -22.60 -6.35
CA GLY A 65 6.31 -22.32 -5.33
C GLY A 65 4.89 -22.64 -5.78
N GLN A 66 3.92 -22.39 -4.89
CA GLN A 66 2.51 -22.74 -5.10
C GLN A 66 1.58 -21.58 -4.76
N VAL A 67 0.47 -21.49 -5.49
CA VAL A 67 -0.59 -20.51 -5.28
C VAL A 67 -1.86 -21.25 -4.85
N TYR A 68 -2.40 -20.88 -3.70
CA TYR A 68 -3.61 -21.45 -3.13
C TYR A 68 -4.72 -20.41 -3.05
N ILE A 69 -5.96 -20.81 -3.38
CA ILE A 69 -7.15 -19.98 -3.25
C ILE A 69 -8.27 -20.81 -2.61
N GLY A 70 -8.73 -20.41 -1.42
CA GLY A 70 -9.75 -21.12 -0.67
C GLY A 70 -9.35 -22.55 -0.29
N GLY A 71 -8.06 -22.78 -0.04
CA GLY A 71 -7.48 -24.09 0.27
C GLY A 71 -7.17 -24.98 -0.93
N GLU A 72 -7.56 -24.57 -2.15
CA GLU A 72 -7.26 -25.32 -3.38
C GLU A 72 -5.96 -24.83 -4.01
N ASP A 73 -5.08 -25.75 -4.42
CA ASP A 73 -3.91 -25.41 -5.25
C ASP A 73 -4.39 -25.04 -6.66
N VAL A 74 -4.20 -23.77 -7.02
CA VAL A 74 -4.61 -23.22 -8.31
C VAL A 74 -3.43 -22.96 -9.23
N THR A 75 -2.22 -23.36 -8.85
CA THR A 75 -0.94 -22.94 -9.49
C THR A 75 -0.95 -23.07 -11.01
N THR A 76 -1.44 -24.19 -11.53
CA THR A 76 -1.51 -24.48 -12.97
C THR A 76 -2.88 -24.22 -13.59
N LEU A 77 -3.87 -23.79 -12.80
CA LEU A 77 -5.21 -23.51 -13.30
C LEU A 77 -5.21 -22.22 -14.12
N PRO A 78 -5.85 -22.22 -15.31
CA PRO A 78 -6.00 -21.02 -16.11
C PRO A 78 -6.99 -20.03 -15.45
N PRO A 79 -6.97 -18.74 -15.85
CA PRO A 79 -7.76 -17.69 -15.19
C PRO A 79 -9.25 -18.00 -15.06
N TYR A 80 -9.87 -18.56 -16.11
CA TYR A 80 -11.31 -18.86 -16.14
C TYR A 80 -11.73 -20.01 -15.23
N ARG A 81 -10.78 -20.76 -14.63
CA ARG A 81 -11.05 -21.80 -13.63
C ARG A 81 -10.75 -21.35 -12.20
N ARG A 82 -10.23 -20.14 -12.00
CA ARG A 82 -9.95 -19.60 -10.67
C ARG A 82 -11.14 -18.82 -10.16
N ASN A 83 -11.47 -18.98 -8.88
CA ASN A 83 -12.58 -18.26 -8.25
C ASN A 83 -12.18 -16.83 -7.85
N VAL A 84 -11.66 -16.08 -8.83
CA VAL A 84 -11.22 -14.70 -8.71
C VAL A 84 -11.70 -13.89 -9.90
N HIS A 85 -11.71 -12.57 -9.78
CA HIS A 85 -11.90 -11.70 -10.93
C HIS A 85 -10.88 -10.56 -10.92
N THR A 86 -10.32 -10.25 -12.09
CA THR A 86 -9.30 -9.20 -12.23
C THR A 86 -9.86 -7.98 -12.94
N VAL A 87 -9.67 -6.80 -12.35
CA VAL A 87 -9.88 -5.50 -12.98
C VAL A 87 -8.50 -4.93 -13.35
N PHE A 88 -8.24 -4.81 -14.64
CA PHE A 88 -6.99 -4.30 -15.18
C PHE A 88 -6.96 -2.77 -15.20
N GLN A 89 -5.76 -2.20 -15.27
CA GLN A 89 -5.50 -0.75 -15.32
C GLN A 89 -6.29 0.00 -16.40
N SER A 90 -6.48 -0.60 -17.59
CA SER A 90 -7.25 0.00 -18.70
C SER A 90 -8.75 -0.31 -18.65
N TYR A 91 -9.24 -0.87 -17.53
CA TYR A 91 -10.59 -1.42 -17.29
C TYR A 91 -11.00 -2.57 -18.23
N ALA A 92 -10.33 -2.73 -19.38
CA ALA A 92 -10.57 -3.74 -20.39
C ALA A 92 -12.07 -3.87 -20.75
N LEU A 93 -12.79 -2.76 -20.85
CA LEU A 93 -14.20 -2.75 -21.29
C LEU A 93 -14.27 -3.10 -22.78
N PHE A 94 -15.30 -3.86 -23.17
CA PHE A 94 -15.55 -4.18 -24.56
C PHE A 94 -16.15 -2.96 -25.26
N PRO A 95 -15.44 -2.30 -26.20
CA PRO A 95 -15.84 -1.00 -26.74
C PRO A 95 -17.09 -1.08 -27.63
N HIS A 96 -17.38 -2.28 -28.17
CA HIS A 96 -18.51 -2.54 -29.04
C HIS A 96 -19.79 -2.92 -28.27
N LEU A 97 -19.68 -3.19 -26.97
CA LEU A 97 -20.81 -3.55 -26.10
C LEU A 97 -21.30 -2.32 -25.32
N THR A 98 -22.58 -2.27 -24.99
CA THR A 98 -23.15 -1.29 -24.06
C THR A 98 -22.67 -1.55 -22.62
N VAL A 99 -22.98 -0.65 -21.70
CA VAL A 99 -22.72 -0.85 -20.27
C VAL A 99 -23.43 -2.10 -19.74
N ALA A 100 -24.72 -2.27 -20.04
CA ALA A 100 -25.48 -3.45 -19.62
C ALA A 100 -24.89 -4.74 -20.20
N GLU A 101 -24.47 -4.72 -21.47
CA GLU A 101 -23.84 -5.87 -22.13
C GLU A 101 -22.46 -6.20 -21.55
N ASN A 102 -21.64 -5.17 -21.26
CA ASN A 102 -20.36 -5.35 -20.58
C ASN A 102 -20.54 -6.05 -19.23
N VAL A 103 -21.52 -5.60 -18.43
CA VAL A 103 -21.83 -6.18 -17.12
C VAL A 103 -22.38 -7.60 -17.25
N ALA A 104 -23.26 -7.85 -18.23
CA ALA A 104 -23.85 -9.17 -18.47
C ALA A 104 -22.88 -10.22 -19.02
N TYR A 105 -21.79 -9.79 -19.67
CA TYR A 105 -20.93 -10.65 -20.49
C TYR A 105 -20.47 -11.93 -19.78
N SER A 106 -20.04 -11.82 -18.52
CA SER A 106 -19.53 -12.95 -17.75
C SER A 106 -20.62 -13.98 -17.38
N LEU A 107 -21.87 -13.55 -17.23
CA LEU A 107 -23.03 -14.44 -17.05
C LEU A 107 -23.37 -15.19 -18.33
N THR A 108 -23.27 -14.51 -19.48
CA THR A 108 -23.53 -15.10 -20.79
C THR A 108 -22.53 -16.22 -21.09
N ILE A 109 -21.24 -16.01 -20.81
CA ILE A 109 -20.21 -17.06 -20.96
C ILE A 109 -20.45 -18.23 -20.02
N ALA A 110 -20.90 -17.95 -18.79
CA ALA A 110 -21.25 -18.97 -17.81
C ALA A 110 -22.57 -19.71 -18.12
N ASN A 111 -23.22 -19.43 -19.26
CA ASN A 111 -24.50 -20.00 -19.69
C ASN A 111 -25.62 -19.87 -18.63
N VAL A 112 -25.62 -18.76 -17.88
CA VAL A 112 -26.70 -18.42 -16.94
C VAL A 112 -28.00 -18.22 -17.72
N SER A 113 -29.13 -18.62 -17.14
CA SER A 113 -30.42 -18.52 -17.82
C SER A 113 -30.77 -17.07 -18.16
N LYS A 114 -31.35 -16.82 -19.35
CA LYS A 114 -31.74 -15.47 -19.78
C LYS A 114 -32.68 -14.77 -18.79
N ALA A 115 -33.52 -15.55 -18.10
CA ALA A 115 -34.44 -15.06 -17.08
C ALA A 115 -33.71 -14.50 -15.84
N GLU A 116 -32.51 -14.99 -15.53
CA GLU A 116 -31.70 -14.53 -14.39
C GLU A 116 -30.74 -13.39 -14.75
N ILE A 117 -30.32 -13.29 -16.02
CA ILE A 117 -29.34 -12.27 -16.44
C ILE A 117 -29.90 -10.86 -16.23
N ALA A 118 -31.10 -10.55 -16.75
CA ALA A 118 -31.63 -9.20 -16.69
C ALA A 118 -31.83 -8.68 -15.24
N PRO A 119 -32.41 -9.46 -14.30
CA PRO A 119 -32.48 -9.05 -12.90
C PRO A 119 -31.12 -8.81 -12.25
N ARG A 120 -30.12 -9.68 -12.50
CA ARG A 120 -28.77 -9.54 -11.92
C ARG A 120 -28.04 -8.33 -12.48
N VAL A 121 -28.17 -8.06 -13.77
CA VAL A 121 -27.60 -6.88 -14.41
C VAL A 121 -28.25 -5.62 -13.85
N ALA A 122 -29.58 -5.56 -13.76
CA ALA A 122 -30.28 -4.41 -13.20
C ALA A 122 -29.84 -4.11 -11.75
N GLU A 123 -29.69 -5.15 -10.93
CA GLU A 123 -29.22 -5.02 -9.55
C GLU A 123 -27.77 -4.53 -9.48
N ALA A 124 -26.88 -5.09 -10.30
CA ALA A 124 -25.49 -4.62 -10.38
C ALA A 124 -25.42 -3.16 -10.83
N LEU A 125 -26.17 -2.76 -11.85
CA LEU A 125 -26.19 -1.37 -12.31
C LEU A 125 -26.69 -0.40 -11.23
N ARG A 126 -27.66 -0.82 -10.42
CA ARG A 126 -28.20 -0.04 -9.29
C ARG A 126 -27.17 0.10 -8.16
N MET A 127 -26.53 -1.01 -7.78
CA MET A 127 -25.49 -1.03 -6.74
C MET A 127 -24.35 -0.07 -7.07
N PHE A 128 -23.94 -0.03 -8.34
CA PHE A 128 -22.87 0.85 -8.81
C PHE A 128 -23.33 2.22 -9.29
N GLN A 129 -24.61 2.58 -9.09
CA GLN A 129 -25.18 3.88 -9.49
C GLN A 129 -24.93 4.25 -10.96
N ILE A 130 -25.02 3.27 -11.86
CA ILE A 130 -24.81 3.41 -13.31
C ILE A 130 -26.03 2.98 -14.13
N SER A 131 -27.20 2.82 -13.50
CA SER A 131 -28.46 2.41 -14.17
C SER A 131 -28.84 3.32 -15.33
N THR A 132 -28.67 4.64 -15.21
CA THR A 132 -28.99 5.61 -16.28
C THR A 132 -28.01 5.58 -17.45
N LEU A 133 -26.93 4.80 -17.34
CA LEU A 133 -25.88 4.67 -18.35
C LEU A 133 -25.96 3.33 -19.09
N SER A 134 -26.97 2.48 -18.81
CA SER A 134 -27.08 1.10 -19.31
C SER A 134 -26.85 0.95 -20.81
N ASP A 135 -27.36 1.89 -21.59
CA ASP A 135 -27.39 1.82 -23.05
C ASP A 135 -26.19 2.54 -23.70
N ARG A 136 -25.36 3.21 -22.89
CA ARG A 136 -24.16 3.89 -23.38
C ARG A 136 -23.07 2.89 -23.68
N ARG A 137 -22.16 3.26 -24.59
CA ARG A 137 -20.90 2.56 -24.86
C ARG A 137 -19.76 3.14 -24.03
N PRO A 138 -18.67 2.39 -23.77
CA PRO A 138 -17.53 2.86 -22.98
C PRO A 138 -16.95 4.22 -23.40
N SER A 139 -16.92 4.52 -24.70
CA SER A 139 -16.43 5.80 -25.23
C SER A 139 -17.27 7.02 -24.85
N GLN A 140 -18.48 6.82 -24.31
CA GLN A 140 -19.40 7.87 -23.89
C GLN A 140 -19.41 8.08 -22.36
N LEU A 141 -18.46 7.45 -21.65
CA LEU A 141 -18.36 7.43 -20.19
C LEU A 141 -17.11 8.17 -19.72
N SER A 142 -17.22 8.83 -18.56
CA SER A 142 -16.03 9.34 -17.85
C SER A 142 -15.17 8.18 -17.30
N GLY A 143 -13.93 8.46 -16.91
CA GLY A 143 -13.03 7.44 -16.33
C GLY A 143 -13.63 6.74 -15.11
N GLY A 144 -14.20 7.49 -14.16
CA GLY A 144 -14.87 6.92 -12.99
C GLY A 144 -16.11 6.10 -13.35
N GLN A 145 -16.87 6.50 -14.37
CA GLN A 145 -17.99 5.71 -14.88
C GLN A 145 -17.51 4.39 -15.50
N GLN A 146 -16.44 4.40 -16.30
CA GLN A 146 -15.86 3.18 -16.87
C GLN A 146 -15.38 2.23 -15.77
N GLN A 147 -14.78 2.76 -14.71
CA GLN A 147 -14.37 1.97 -13.56
C GLN A 147 -15.55 1.30 -12.87
N ARG A 148 -16.63 2.05 -12.60
CA ARG A 148 -17.86 1.48 -12.00
C ARG A 148 -18.44 0.36 -12.86
N VAL A 149 -18.41 0.50 -14.19
CA VAL A 149 -18.83 -0.56 -15.11
C VAL A 149 -17.91 -1.78 -15.00
N ALA A 150 -16.59 -1.58 -14.91
CA ALA A 150 -15.63 -2.67 -14.78
C ALA A 150 -15.79 -3.42 -13.45
N LEU A 151 -16.02 -2.70 -12.35
CA LEU A 151 -16.31 -3.28 -11.04
C LEU A 151 -17.65 -4.03 -11.03
N ALA A 152 -18.70 -3.46 -11.62
CA ALA A 152 -20.00 -4.13 -11.77
C ALA A 152 -19.88 -5.44 -12.54
N ARG A 153 -19.15 -5.44 -13.66
CA ARG A 153 -18.84 -6.64 -14.45
C ARG A 153 -18.04 -7.67 -13.64
N ALA A 154 -17.12 -7.21 -12.80
CA ALA A 154 -16.30 -8.10 -11.98
C ALA A 154 -17.10 -8.76 -10.85
N LEU A 155 -17.99 -8.01 -10.21
CA LEU A 155 -18.76 -8.48 -9.07
C LEU A 155 -20.03 -9.23 -9.42
N ILE A 156 -20.53 -9.13 -10.66
CA ILE A 156 -21.78 -9.79 -11.02
C ILE A 156 -21.73 -11.30 -10.77
N ASN A 157 -20.56 -11.94 -10.94
CA ASN A 157 -20.34 -13.37 -10.69
C ASN A 157 -20.08 -13.74 -9.22
N ARG A 158 -20.04 -12.76 -8.31
CA ARG A 158 -19.75 -12.95 -6.88
C ARG A 158 -18.47 -13.78 -6.63
N PRO A 159 -17.31 -13.34 -7.14
CA PRO A 159 -16.05 -14.06 -6.97
C PRO A 159 -15.64 -14.08 -5.48
N LYS A 160 -14.81 -15.06 -5.07
CA LYS A 160 -14.24 -15.07 -3.70
C LYS A 160 -13.23 -13.93 -3.48
N VAL A 161 -12.50 -13.55 -4.54
CA VAL A 161 -11.44 -12.54 -4.48
C VAL A 161 -11.55 -11.59 -5.68
N LEU A 162 -11.44 -10.29 -5.42
CA LEU A 162 -11.29 -9.25 -6.44
C LEU A 162 -9.84 -8.78 -6.50
N LEU A 163 -9.25 -8.86 -7.69
CA LEU A 163 -7.88 -8.44 -7.98
C LEU A 163 -7.92 -7.11 -8.74
N LEU A 164 -7.27 -6.06 -8.21
CA LEU A 164 -7.32 -4.71 -8.76
C LEU A 164 -5.90 -4.25 -9.13
N ASP A 165 -5.63 -4.03 -10.42
CA ASP A 165 -4.31 -3.64 -10.93
C ASP A 165 -4.26 -2.13 -11.26
N GLU A 166 -3.75 -1.33 -10.32
CA GLU A 166 -3.65 0.13 -10.42
C GLU A 166 -4.92 0.84 -10.92
N PRO A 167 -6.11 0.50 -10.38
CA PRO A 167 -7.38 0.90 -10.98
C PRO A 167 -7.67 2.41 -10.90
N LEU A 168 -6.91 3.17 -10.10
CA LEU A 168 -7.10 4.61 -9.91
C LEU A 168 -6.01 5.47 -10.58
N SER A 169 -5.01 4.84 -11.19
CA SER A 169 -3.82 5.53 -11.73
C SER A 169 -4.13 6.59 -12.80
N ALA A 170 -5.20 6.40 -13.57
CA ALA A 170 -5.62 7.30 -14.64
C ALA A 170 -6.59 8.41 -14.20
N LEU A 171 -6.96 8.48 -12.92
CA LEU A 171 -7.93 9.43 -12.39
C LEU A 171 -7.24 10.66 -11.79
N ASP A 172 -7.87 11.83 -11.92
CA ASP A 172 -7.45 13.04 -11.23
C ASP A 172 -7.65 12.92 -9.71
N ALA A 173 -6.98 13.79 -8.95
CA ALA A 173 -6.93 13.70 -7.49
C ALA A 173 -8.31 13.74 -6.81
N LYS A 174 -9.25 14.56 -7.31
CA LYS A 174 -10.57 14.70 -6.69
C LYS A 174 -11.40 13.44 -6.93
N ILE A 175 -11.46 12.98 -8.18
CA ILE A 175 -12.20 11.76 -8.53
C ILE A 175 -11.57 10.55 -7.84
N ARG A 176 -10.23 10.49 -7.77
CA ARG A 176 -9.51 9.41 -7.07
C ARG A 176 -9.94 9.29 -5.62
N GLU A 177 -10.07 10.40 -4.89
CA GLU A 177 -10.53 10.40 -3.50
C GLU A 177 -11.96 9.85 -3.36
N GLU A 178 -12.89 10.34 -4.19
CA GLU A 178 -14.27 9.88 -4.20
C GLU A 178 -14.34 8.36 -4.45
N VAL A 179 -13.59 7.87 -5.44
CA VAL A 179 -13.58 6.45 -5.80
C VAL A 179 -12.87 5.58 -4.75
N ARG A 180 -11.84 6.07 -4.07
CA ARG A 180 -11.20 5.36 -2.94
C ARG A 180 -12.24 5.03 -1.87
N GLN A 181 -13.02 6.04 -1.47
CA GLN A 181 -14.07 5.87 -0.46
C GLN A 181 -15.12 4.86 -0.94
N GLU A 182 -15.56 4.96 -2.20
CA GLU A 182 -16.51 4.01 -2.79
C GLU A 182 -16.00 2.56 -2.78
N LEU A 183 -14.72 2.33 -3.10
CA LEU A 183 -14.13 0.99 -3.06
C LEU A 183 -14.11 0.42 -1.65
N ARG A 184 -13.77 1.24 -0.65
CA ARG A 184 -13.75 0.82 0.76
C ARG A 184 -15.16 0.49 1.26
N ASP A 185 -16.15 1.31 0.90
CA ASP A 185 -17.55 1.08 1.28
C ASP A 185 -18.12 -0.16 0.60
N LEU A 186 -17.82 -0.37 -0.69
CA LEU A 186 -18.20 -1.56 -1.42
C LEU A 186 -17.62 -2.83 -0.78
N GLN A 187 -16.33 -2.80 -0.43
CA GLN A 187 -15.67 -3.93 0.22
C GLN A 187 -16.33 -4.27 1.56
N ARG A 188 -16.62 -3.26 2.40
CA ARG A 188 -17.31 -3.44 3.69
C ARG A 188 -18.73 -3.96 3.53
N GLN A 189 -19.50 -3.44 2.57
CA GLN A 189 -20.89 -3.86 2.32
C GLN A 189 -20.98 -5.30 1.80
N THR A 190 -20.00 -5.73 1.00
CA THR A 190 -20.02 -7.04 0.34
C THR A 190 -19.22 -8.11 1.07
N ASN A 191 -18.37 -7.71 2.03
CA ASN A 191 -17.40 -8.56 2.73
C ASN A 191 -16.51 -9.39 1.78
N LEU A 192 -16.23 -8.83 0.60
CA LEU A 192 -15.37 -9.45 -0.39
C LEU A 192 -13.90 -9.22 -0.03
N THR A 193 -13.05 -10.14 -0.48
CA THR A 193 -11.60 -10.03 -0.31
C THR A 193 -11.00 -9.30 -1.49
N PHE A 194 -10.25 -8.23 -1.22
CA PHE A 194 -9.65 -7.37 -2.24
C PHE A 194 -8.13 -7.51 -2.20
N ILE A 195 -7.50 -7.73 -3.35
CA ILE A 195 -6.05 -7.58 -3.51
C ILE A 195 -5.80 -6.42 -4.46
N TYR A 196 -5.24 -5.35 -3.94
CA TYR A 196 -5.10 -4.06 -4.60
C TYR A 196 -3.63 -3.75 -4.89
N VAL A 197 -3.27 -3.56 -6.15
CA VAL A 197 -1.93 -3.14 -6.56
C VAL A 197 -1.92 -1.64 -6.75
N THR A 198 -0.98 -0.96 -6.11
CA THR A 198 -0.74 0.46 -6.36
C THR A 198 0.73 0.82 -6.18
N HIS A 199 1.11 1.96 -6.76
CA HIS A 199 2.37 2.64 -6.48
C HIS A 199 2.16 3.88 -5.58
N ASP A 200 0.92 4.24 -5.27
CA ASP A 200 0.55 5.39 -4.44
C ASP A 200 0.48 4.97 -2.96
N GLN A 201 1.28 5.63 -2.13
CA GLN A 201 1.39 5.35 -0.70
C GLN A 201 0.12 5.74 0.05
N GLU A 202 -0.52 6.86 -0.32
CA GLU A 202 -1.73 7.35 0.33
C GLU A 202 -2.89 6.41 0.08
N GLU A 203 -3.02 5.89 -1.14
CA GLU A 203 -4.02 4.86 -1.46
C GLU A 203 -3.85 3.62 -0.59
N ALA A 204 -2.62 3.09 -0.50
CA ALA A 204 -2.34 1.90 0.27
C ALA A 204 -2.60 2.11 1.78
N LEU A 205 -2.19 3.27 2.34
CA LEU A 205 -2.40 3.58 3.75
C LEU A 205 -3.89 3.81 4.09
N ALA A 206 -4.66 4.41 3.18
CA ALA A 206 -6.06 4.75 3.42
C ALA A 206 -7.02 3.56 3.27
N LEU A 207 -6.75 2.65 2.33
CA LEU A 207 -7.68 1.58 1.97
C LEU A 207 -7.44 0.26 2.69
N SER A 208 -6.18 -0.02 3.05
CA SER A 208 -5.78 -1.38 3.41
C SER A 208 -6.07 -1.73 4.86
N ASP A 209 -6.47 -2.97 5.09
CA ASP A 209 -6.40 -3.59 6.41
C ASP A 209 -4.97 -4.09 6.69
N ARG A 210 -4.34 -4.70 5.67
CA ARG A 210 -2.93 -5.09 5.64
C ARG A 210 -2.33 -4.81 4.28
N MET A 211 -1.03 -4.61 4.24
CA MET A 211 -0.30 -4.35 3.01
C MET A 211 1.07 -5.00 3.03
N ALA A 212 1.55 -5.39 1.85
CA ALA A 212 2.93 -5.78 1.61
C ALA A 212 3.66 -4.67 0.86
N VAL A 213 4.82 -4.28 1.36
CA VAL A 213 5.77 -3.43 0.64
C VAL A 213 6.70 -4.35 -0.15
N MET A 214 6.72 -4.18 -1.46
CA MET A 214 7.51 -4.98 -2.40
C MET A 214 8.67 -4.17 -2.98
N HIS A 215 9.81 -4.82 -3.11
CA HIS A 215 11.02 -4.27 -3.69
C HIS A 215 11.83 -5.37 -4.36
N ASN A 216 12.30 -5.13 -5.59
CA ASN A 216 13.11 -6.07 -6.37
C ASN A 216 12.56 -7.51 -6.39
N GLY A 217 11.25 -7.65 -6.57
CA GLY A 217 10.55 -8.93 -6.65
C GLY A 217 10.34 -9.64 -5.31
N GLN A 218 10.71 -9.04 -4.19
CA GLN A 218 10.57 -9.60 -2.84
C GLN A 218 9.62 -8.76 -1.99
N VAL A 219 9.10 -9.36 -0.93
CA VAL A 219 8.33 -8.68 0.11
C VAL A 219 9.28 -8.21 1.20
N GLU A 220 9.37 -6.90 1.41
CA GLU A 220 10.23 -6.27 2.42
C GLU A 220 9.56 -6.26 3.80
N GLN A 221 8.26 -5.99 3.83
CA GLN A 221 7.48 -5.95 5.07
C GLN A 221 6.00 -6.19 4.77
N VAL A 222 5.33 -6.91 5.68
CA VAL A 222 3.87 -7.05 5.71
C VAL A 222 3.37 -6.53 7.05
N GLY A 223 2.31 -5.74 7.03
CA GLY A 223 1.70 -5.20 8.25
C GLY A 223 0.46 -4.39 7.96
N SER A 224 -0.22 -3.94 9.01
CA SER A 224 -1.24 -2.89 8.92
C SER A 224 -0.60 -1.55 8.49
N PRO A 225 -1.40 -0.60 7.96
CA PRO A 225 -0.90 0.73 7.61
C PRO A 225 -0.10 1.41 8.73
N SER A 226 -0.56 1.32 9.98
CA SER A 226 0.15 1.90 11.13
C SER A 226 1.46 1.18 11.42
N GLU A 227 1.50 -0.15 11.38
CA GLU A 227 2.76 -0.89 11.57
C GLU A 227 3.80 -0.56 10.50
N ILE A 228 3.37 -0.47 9.23
CA ILE A 228 4.25 -0.11 8.12
C ILE A 228 4.75 1.34 8.23
N TYR A 229 3.88 2.26 8.66
CA TYR A 229 4.20 3.68 8.77
C TYR A 229 5.06 4.01 10.00
N ASP A 230 4.63 3.55 11.18
CA ASP A 230 5.24 3.88 12.48
C ASP A 230 6.40 2.94 12.85
N ARG A 231 6.39 1.70 12.34
CA ARG A 231 7.40 0.67 12.68
C ARG A 231 7.98 -0.02 11.43
N PRO A 232 8.56 0.72 10.48
CA PRO A 232 9.23 0.11 9.34
C PRO A 232 10.41 -0.77 9.77
N THR A 233 10.56 -1.94 9.13
CA THR A 233 11.61 -2.93 9.43
C THR A 233 12.93 -2.63 8.73
N SER A 234 12.95 -1.67 7.80
CA SER A 234 14.16 -1.26 7.11
C SER A 234 14.14 0.21 6.76
N ARG A 235 15.32 0.78 6.52
CA ARG A 235 15.46 2.14 5.98
C ARG A 235 14.74 2.30 4.65
N PHE A 236 14.75 1.27 3.81
CA PHE A 236 14.02 1.27 2.55
C PHE A 236 12.52 1.49 2.79
N VAL A 237 11.88 0.68 3.64
CA VAL A 237 10.43 0.81 3.91
C VAL A 237 10.13 2.18 4.54
N ALA A 238 10.98 2.63 5.47
CA ALA A 238 10.83 3.94 6.11
C ALA A 238 10.81 5.09 5.09
N GLN A 239 11.73 5.08 4.13
CA GLN A 239 11.84 6.09 3.06
C GLN A 239 10.77 5.92 1.99
N PHE A 240 10.34 4.69 1.74
CA PHE A 240 9.39 4.38 0.69
C PHE A 240 7.95 4.74 1.08
N ILE A 241 7.57 4.67 2.36
CA ILE A 241 6.18 4.89 2.81
C ILE A 241 5.87 6.35 3.12
N GLY A 242 6.90 7.16 3.37
CA GLY A 242 6.74 8.56 3.70
C GLY A 242 8.05 9.23 4.00
N LYS A 243 8.00 10.52 4.28
CA LYS A 243 9.20 11.29 4.68
C LYS A 243 9.66 10.86 6.08
N ALA A 244 10.96 10.93 6.30
CA ALA A 244 11.59 10.53 7.56
C ALA A 244 12.93 11.25 7.72
N ASN A 245 13.27 11.58 8.96
CA ASN A 245 14.62 11.97 9.36
C ASN A 245 15.38 10.74 9.83
N PHE A 246 16.66 10.67 9.50
CA PHE A 246 17.55 9.58 9.91
C PHE A 246 18.73 10.18 10.65
N LEU A 247 18.93 9.75 11.89
CA LEU A 247 19.99 10.21 12.77
C LEU A 247 20.90 9.03 13.10
N THR A 248 22.17 9.12 12.73
CA THR A 248 23.16 8.08 13.04
C THR A 248 23.87 8.45 14.34
N GLY A 249 23.92 7.51 15.28
CA GLY A 249 24.56 7.74 16.57
C GLY A 249 24.98 6.46 17.26
N LYS A 250 25.65 6.60 18.40
CA LYS A 250 26.19 5.47 19.17
C LYS A 250 25.28 5.15 20.35
N VAL A 251 24.91 3.89 20.53
CA VAL A 251 24.13 3.44 21.69
C VAL A 251 24.96 3.61 22.96
N THR A 252 24.44 4.36 23.94
CA THR A 252 25.10 4.58 25.23
C THR A 252 24.45 3.80 26.35
N GLN A 253 23.14 3.57 26.27
CA GLN A 253 22.36 2.81 27.25
C GLN A 253 21.21 2.06 26.56
N VAL A 254 20.82 0.92 27.12
CA VAL A 254 19.65 0.15 26.70
C VAL A 254 18.87 -0.24 27.95
N ASP A 255 17.59 0.13 27.99
CA ASP A 255 16.66 -0.22 29.05
C ASP A 255 15.36 -0.76 28.45
N ALA A 256 14.99 -1.99 28.83
CA ALA A 256 13.81 -2.69 28.30
C ALA A 256 13.67 -2.58 26.77
N SER A 257 12.74 -1.76 26.28
CA SER A 257 12.43 -1.52 24.87
C SER A 257 12.88 -0.14 24.36
N VAL A 258 13.74 0.55 25.10
CA VAL A 258 14.24 1.90 24.78
C VAL A 258 15.77 1.91 24.85
N ALA A 259 16.41 2.56 23.88
CA ALA A 259 17.83 2.85 23.92
C ALA A 259 18.08 4.37 23.97
N VAL A 260 19.19 4.74 24.60
CA VAL A 260 19.75 6.09 24.53
C VAL A 260 20.86 6.06 23.49
N VAL A 261 20.74 6.94 22.49
CA VAL A 261 21.66 7.06 21.36
C VAL A 261 22.28 8.45 21.39
N GLU A 262 23.61 8.52 21.43
CA GLU A 262 24.34 9.78 21.31
C GLU A 262 24.54 10.13 19.84
N VAL A 263 23.96 11.25 19.41
CA VAL A 263 24.09 11.82 18.06
C VAL A 263 24.78 13.17 18.20
N ASN A 264 26.04 13.28 17.77
CA ASN A 264 26.85 14.51 17.86
C ASN A 264 26.81 15.17 19.26
N GLY A 265 26.90 14.38 20.33
CA GLY A 265 26.88 14.86 21.72
C GLY A 265 25.48 15.12 22.31
N VAL A 266 24.40 14.92 21.54
CA VAL A 266 23.01 15.00 22.03
C VAL A 266 22.48 13.60 22.29
N LEU A 267 21.84 13.38 23.45
CA LEU A 267 21.26 12.10 23.81
C LEU A 267 19.80 12.02 23.33
N ILE A 268 19.52 11.04 22.47
CA ILE A 268 18.19 10.75 21.93
C ILE A 268 17.70 9.42 22.47
N ARG A 269 16.50 9.40 23.06
CA ARG A 269 15.80 8.17 23.44
C ARG A 269 14.97 7.66 22.27
N ALA A 270 15.14 6.41 21.91
CA ALA A 270 14.44 5.76 20.80
C ALA A 270 13.97 4.37 21.19
N THR A 271 12.80 3.97 20.69
CA THR A 271 12.26 2.62 20.89
C THR A 271 13.00 1.59 20.05
N ILE A 272 13.08 0.38 20.58
CA ILE A 272 13.73 -0.78 19.97
C ILE A 272 12.61 -1.73 19.49
N PRO A 273 12.31 -1.77 18.18
CA PRO A 273 11.23 -2.63 17.67
C PRO A 273 11.60 -4.12 17.61
N GLY A 274 12.89 -4.46 17.65
CA GLY A 274 13.39 -5.82 17.51
C GLY A 274 14.52 -6.13 18.48
N ASP A 275 15.61 -6.72 17.97
CA ASP A 275 16.76 -7.08 18.78
C ASP A 275 17.42 -5.86 19.42
N LYS A 276 17.86 -6.02 20.67
CA LYS A 276 18.51 -4.95 21.42
C LYS A 276 19.91 -4.71 20.85
N PRO A 277 20.22 -3.50 20.36
CA PRO A 277 21.56 -3.21 19.89
C PRO A 277 22.54 -3.17 21.08
N PRO A 278 23.70 -3.82 21.01
CA PRO A 278 24.76 -3.67 22.00
C PRO A 278 25.10 -2.22 22.34
N VAL A 279 25.43 -1.97 23.61
CA VAL A 279 26.00 -0.69 24.02
C VAL A 279 27.32 -0.47 23.27
N GLY A 280 27.48 0.72 22.70
CA GLY A 280 28.60 1.12 21.89
C GLY A 280 28.43 0.88 20.40
N GLU A 281 27.35 0.23 19.97
CA GLU A 281 27.04 0.04 18.56
C GLU A 281 26.55 1.34 17.89
N THR A 282 26.88 1.52 16.61
CA THR A 282 26.34 2.61 15.80
C THR A 282 25.01 2.19 15.21
N VAL A 283 23.95 2.95 15.49
CA VAL A 283 22.59 2.69 15.03
C VAL A 283 22.03 3.87 14.26
N THR A 284 20.97 3.63 13.48
CA THR A 284 20.19 4.70 12.83
C THR A 284 18.85 4.84 13.55
N VAL A 285 18.60 6.01 14.11
CA VAL A 285 17.30 6.41 14.66
C VAL A 285 16.48 7.07 13.56
N MET A 286 15.23 6.67 13.42
CA MET A 286 14.28 7.27 12.50
C MET A 286 13.21 8.04 13.28
N ILE A 287 12.86 9.22 12.78
CA ILE A 287 11.71 10.00 13.25
C ILE A 287 10.96 10.62 12.08
N ARG A 288 9.64 10.53 12.11
CA ARG A 288 8.77 11.16 11.12
C ARG A 288 8.71 12.68 11.32
N PRO A 289 8.77 13.50 10.24
CA PRO A 289 8.80 14.96 10.34
C PRO A 289 7.64 15.57 11.14
N GLU A 290 6.46 14.98 11.04
CA GLU A 290 5.24 15.42 11.72
C GLU A 290 5.18 15.07 13.22
N ARG A 291 6.14 14.28 13.71
CA ARG A 291 6.30 14.01 15.14
C ARG A 291 7.21 15.02 15.85
N ILE A 292 7.89 15.89 15.10
CA ILE A 292 8.75 16.93 15.65
C ILE A 292 7.91 18.19 15.89
N GLN A 293 7.85 18.63 17.14
CA GLN A 293 7.15 19.85 17.53
C GLN A 293 8.11 21.04 17.57
N VAL A 294 7.71 22.15 16.97
CA VAL A 294 8.44 23.43 17.01
C VAL A 294 7.89 24.29 18.15
N ASN A 295 8.75 24.77 19.04
CA ASN A 295 8.40 25.61 20.19
C ASN A 295 7.24 25.03 21.04
N ALA A 296 7.30 23.73 21.35
CA ALA A 296 6.32 23.08 22.20
C ALA A 296 6.19 23.79 23.56
N ALA A 297 4.94 23.97 24.03
CA ALA A 297 4.66 24.62 25.32
C ALA A 297 5.28 23.88 26.51
N THR A 298 5.46 22.57 26.37
CA THR A 298 6.22 21.73 27.31
C THR A 298 7.22 20.92 26.51
N SER A 299 8.49 21.07 26.84
CA SER A 299 9.56 20.38 26.12
C SER A 299 9.48 18.87 26.36
N LEU A 300 9.47 18.11 25.27
CA LEU A 300 9.37 16.66 25.29
C LEU A 300 10.73 16.00 25.61
N VAL A 301 10.76 14.67 25.72
CA VAL A 301 11.94 13.96 26.22
C VAL A 301 13.19 14.14 25.35
N ASN A 302 13.02 14.19 24.03
CA ASN A 302 14.09 14.44 23.08
C ASN A 302 14.01 15.89 22.62
N GLN A 303 15.14 16.58 22.61
CA GLN A 303 15.19 18.02 22.33
C GLN A 303 16.46 18.40 21.57
N THR A 304 16.32 19.38 20.68
CA THR A 304 17.44 20.12 20.09
C THR A 304 16.98 21.54 19.79
N THR A 305 17.92 22.42 19.44
CA THR A 305 17.61 23.71 18.83
C THR A 305 18.02 23.72 17.37
N GLY A 306 17.35 24.53 16.57
CA GLY A 306 17.64 24.63 15.14
C GLY A 306 17.27 25.97 14.54
N LYS A 307 17.98 26.37 13.48
CA LYS A 307 17.63 27.54 12.67
C LYS A 307 16.95 27.10 11.39
N THR A 308 15.85 27.76 11.02
CA THR A 308 15.12 27.45 9.78
C THR A 308 15.98 27.82 8.57
N ALA A 309 16.21 26.87 7.68
CA ALA A 309 16.95 27.06 6.43
C ALA A 309 16.03 27.27 5.23
N ASN A 310 14.91 26.56 5.18
CA ASN A 310 13.96 26.63 4.06
C ASN A 310 12.56 26.22 4.54
N VAL A 311 11.52 26.82 3.93
CA VAL A 311 10.10 26.58 4.22
C VAL A 311 9.35 26.40 2.92
N THR A 312 8.59 25.31 2.82
CA THR A 312 7.79 24.96 1.64
C THR A 312 6.34 24.70 2.04
N TYR A 313 5.39 25.27 1.30
CA TYR A 313 3.97 24.99 1.47
C TYR A 313 3.56 23.76 0.66
N ILE A 314 2.87 22.82 1.32
CA ILE A 314 2.29 21.61 0.73
C ILE A 314 0.82 21.56 1.12
N GLY A 315 -0.04 22.24 0.36
CA GLY A 315 -1.45 22.40 0.71
C GLY A 315 -1.64 23.13 2.03
N GLN A 316 -2.16 22.44 3.04
CA GLN A 316 -2.35 22.98 4.41
C GLN A 316 -1.13 22.74 5.32
N LEU A 317 -0.15 21.97 4.86
CA LEU A 317 1.05 21.63 5.60
C LEU A 317 2.18 22.61 5.25
N LEU A 318 2.98 22.90 6.27
CA LEU A 318 4.25 23.60 6.17
C LEU A 318 5.38 22.61 6.41
N GLU A 319 6.25 22.47 5.42
CA GLU A 319 7.46 21.66 5.51
C GLU A 319 8.67 22.57 5.67
N SER A 320 9.37 22.43 6.79
CA SER A 320 10.51 23.27 7.16
C SER A 320 11.76 22.43 7.37
N ARG A 321 12.89 22.88 6.85
CA ARG A 321 14.21 22.30 7.15
C ARG A 321 14.93 23.13 8.19
N PHE A 322 15.42 22.47 9.23
CA PHE A 322 16.16 23.07 10.33
C PHE A 322 17.60 22.54 10.36
N GLU A 323 18.57 23.45 10.45
CA GLU A 323 19.95 23.10 10.76
C GLU A 323 20.11 23.01 12.29
N THR A 324 20.53 21.84 12.79
CA THR A 324 20.62 21.54 14.23
C THR A 324 21.98 20.92 14.58
N ALA A 325 22.27 20.78 15.88
CA ALA A 325 23.47 20.06 16.35
C ALA A 325 23.48 18.57 15.93
N ILE A 326 22.30 17.97 15.74
CA ILE A 326 22.15 16.56 15.33
C ILE A 326 21.99 16.39 13.81
N GLY A 327 22.31 17.44 13.05
CA GLY A 327 22.19 17.47 11.59
C GLY A 327 20.93 18.19 11.11
N GLN A 328 20.61 18.03 9.82
CA GLN A 328 19.43 18.67 9.23
C GLN A 328 18.17 17.87 9.56
N LEU A 329 17.15 18.54 10.10
CA LEU A 329 15.84 17.96 10.37
C LEU A 329 14.78 18.56 9.46
N LEU A 330 13.98 17.68 8.85
CA LEU A 330 12.73 18.01 8.20
C LEU A 330 11.61 17.97 9.24
N VAL A 331 10.78 19.01 9.29
CA VAL A 331 9.62 19.09 10.17
C VAL A 331 8.39 19.44 9.34
N THR A 332 7.29 18.75 9.60
CA THR A 332 6.02 18.97 8.89
C THR A 332 4.95 19.31 9.91
N GLN A 333 4.26 20.44 9.74
CA GLN A 333 3.22 20.90 10.67
C GLN A 333 2.07 21.55 9.92
N LEU A 334 0.88 21.58 10.53
CA LEU A 334 -0.23 22.39 10.02
C LEU A 334 0.16 23.88 10.08
N GLY A 335 -0.27 24.65 9.07
CA GLY A 335 0.14 26.04 8.86
C GLY A 335 0.14 26.92 10.12
N GLY A 336 1.02 27.92 10.15
CA GLY A 336 1.09 28.89 11.26
C GLY A 336 2.51 29.27 11.70
N TYR A 337 3.55 28.57 11.24
CA TYR A 337 4.92 28.96 11.54
C TYR A 337 5.46 29.95 10.50
N SER A 338 5.69 31.19 10.93
CA SER A 338 6.46 32.18 10.18
C SER A 338 7.94 31.88 10.36
N SER A 339 8.71 31.81 9.27
CA SER A 339 10.16 31.60 9.34
C SER A 339 10.81 32.69 10.21
N THR A 340 11.43 32.29 11.31
CA THR A 340 12.26 33.20 12.12
C THR A 340 13.74 32.94 11.83
N SER A 341 14.55 34.00 11.77
CA SER A 341 16.01 33.90 11.70
C SER A 341 16.64 33.42 13.03
N GLU A 342 15.85 33.45 14.11
CA GLU A 342 16.23 32.98 15.43
C GLU A 342 16.14 31.46 15.54
N ALA A 343 16.99 30.89 16.39
CA ALA A 343 16.96 29.46 16.68
C ALA A 343 15.70 29.13 17.50
N VAL A 344 15.00 28.06 17.09
CA VAL A 344 13.80 27.56 17.76
C VAL A 344 14.06 26.22 18.42
N ALA A 345 13.27 25.92 19.45
CA ALA A 345 13.31 24.62 20.10
C ALA A 345 12.54 23.59 19.26
N LEU A 346 13.13 22.42 19.09
CA LEU A 346 12.52 21.25 18.44
C LEU A 346 12.47 20.13 19.47
N SER A 347 11.32 19.49 19.64
CA SER A 347 11.18 18.39 20.60
C SER A 347 10.17 17.32 20.17
N TRP A 348 10.36 16.09 20.64
CA TRP A 348 9.53 14.92 20.30
C TRP A 348 9.56 13.85 21.41
N ASN A 349 8.63 12.88 21.36
CA ASN A 349 8.60 11.79 22.34
C ASN A 349 9.59 10.68 21.98
N ALA A 350 9.95 9.84 22.95
CA ALA A 350 10.81 8.68 22.71
C ALA A 350 10.12 7.62 21.84
N GLU A 351 8.79 7.49 21.96
CA GLU A 351 7.97 6.56 21.18
C GLU A 351 7.85 6.93 19.70
N ASP A 352 8.07 8.20 19.37
CA ASP A 352 8.10 8.70 18.00
C ASP A 352 9.43 8.44 17.29
N CYS A 353 10.44 7.98 18.06
CA CYS A 353 11.73 7.54 17.55
C CYS A 353 11.82 6.03 17.57
N ILE A 354 12.25 5.45 16.45
CA ILE A 354 12.53 4.01 16.37
C ILE A 354 13.99 3.80 15.95
N ILE A 355 14.64 2.79 16.51
CA ILE A 355 15.90 2.28 15.97
C ILE A 355 15.57 1.37 14.80
N LEU A 356 16.12 1.69 13.63
CA LEU A 356 16.01 0.83 12.47
C LEU A 356 16.99 -0.34 12.62
N PRO A 357 16.56 -1.58 12.28
CA PRO A 357 17.47 -2.71 12.17
C PRO A 357 18.60 -2.38 11.18
N GLN A 358 19.84 -2.74 11.51
CA GLN A 358 20.91 -2.72 10.52
C GLN A 358 20.57 -3.74 9.43
N GLN A 359 20.65 -3.33 8.16
CA GLN A 359 20.52 -4.27 7.04
C GLN A 359 21.71 -5.24 7.10
N ALA A 360 21.41 -6.54 7.19
CA ALA A 360 22.38 -7.62 7.11
C ALA A 360 22.95 -7.77 5.69
#